data_AF-A0A9W6KNQ3-F1
#
_entry.id   AF-A0A9W6KNQ3-F1
#
_cell.length_a   1.000
_cell.length_b   1.000
_cell.length_c   1.000
_cell.angle_alpha   90.00
_cell.angle_beta   90.00
_cell.angle_gamma   90.00
#
_symmetry.space_group_name_H-M   'P 1'
#
loop_
_entity.id
_entity.type
_entity.pdbx_description
1 polymer ?
#
loop_
_entity_poly.entity_id
_entity_poly.type
_entity_poly.pdbx_seq_one_letter_code
_entity_poly.pdbx_strand_id
1 'polypeptide(L)'
;MSMTTLAPHPTATPDFGKELAFTVVSRWHRKLSANPTAKRSHWRTKTVYFDAVASLVATGSANQLTWKSIVDAAAPHGSRSTFYEVAGAHARHPLVEAFIGEGHTDSIQVALEYRRSDAVAQLLDETKVWSYWSFRERMVKDISAAGPLSPEALEAHVCDSLTRWSRANQPLAAALGHTPPICAVEDLMLIRKGRITAVRAVAQLTDHLRRTM
;
A
#
# COMPACT_ATOMS: atom_id res chain seq x y z
N MET A 1 33.15 49.27 5.73
CA MET A 1 32.70 48.10 4.95
C MET A 1 32.51 46.94 5.93
N SER A 2 31.28 46.72 6.39
CA SER A 2 30.97 45.63 7.32
C SER A 2 30.34 44.48 6.52
N MET A 3 31.01 43.34 6.49
CA MET A 3 30.46 42.10 5.93
C MET A 3 29.47 41.52 6.94
N THR A 4 28.18 41.65 6.65
CA THR A 4 27.11 40.94 7.37
C THR A 4 27.08 39.50 6.89
N THR A 5 27.56 38.59 7.73
CA THR A 5 27.39 37.14 7.55
C THR A 5 25.90 36.81 7.61
N LEU A 6 25.32 36.49 6.45
CA LEU A 6 23.97 35.91 6.36
C LEU A 6 23.98 34.52 6.98
N ALA A 7 23.31 34.36 8.13
CA ALA A 7 23.03 33.05 8.69
C ALA A 7 22.17 32.24 7.71
N PRO A 8 22.44 30.93 7.54
CA PRO A 8 21.62 30.09 6.68
C PRO A 8 20.18 30.07 7.21
N HIS A 9 19.23 30.36 6.32
CA HIS A 9 17.81 30.20 6.61
C HIS A 9 17.54 28.76 7.11
N PRO A 10 16.78 28.59 8.21
CA PRO A 10 16.32 27.26 8.59
C PRO A 10 15.41 26.74 7.48
N THR A 11 15.92 25.83 6.66
CA THR A 11 15.09 25.02 5.77
C THR A 11 14.07 24.30 6.65
N ALA A 12 12.80 24.66 6.49
CA ALA A 12 11.69 24.04 7.22
C ALA A 12 11.85 22.52 7.15
N THR A 13 11.96 21.87 8.31
CA THR A 13 12.01 20.42 8.37
C THR A 13 10.71 19.90 7.76
N PRO A 14 10.77 19.08 6.69
CA PRO A 14 9.56 18.62 6.03
C PRO A 14 8.65 17.90 7.01
N ASP A 15 7.38 18.27 7.01
CA ASP A 15 6.33 17.62 7.77
C ASP A 15 5.99 16.30 7.07
N PHE A 16 6.75 15.25 7.39
CA PHE A 16 6.57 13.92 6.83
C PHE A 16 5.14 13.39 6.99
N GLY A 17 4.44 13.76 8.08
CA GLY A 17 3.03 13.40 8.27
C GLY A 17 2.14 13.95 7.15
N LYS A 18 2.40 15.18 6.69
CA LYS A 18 1.70 15.76 5.54
C LYS A 18 2.11 15.10 4.23
N GLU A 19 3.39 14.86 3.98
CA GLU A 19 3.84 14.22 2.73
C GLU A 19 3.23 12.81 2.57
N LEU A 20 3.17 12.04 3.66
CA LEU A 20 2.53 10.72 3.69
C LEU A 20 1.02 10.78 3.39
N ALA A 21 0.34 11.92 3.61
CA ALA A 21 -1.08 12.07 3.31
C ALA A 21 -1.38 12.29 1.81
N PHE A 22 -0.37 12.59 0.99
CA PHE A 22 -0.52 12.93 -0.44
C PHE A 22 0.07 11.89 -1.40
N THR A 23 0.53 10.75 -0.88
CA THR A 23 1.07 9.64 -1.68
C THR A 23 0.05 9.11 -2.71
N VAL A 24 0.52 8.41 -3.74
CA VAL A 24 -0.32 7.79 -4.77
C VAL A 24 -1.34 6.86 -4.12
N VAL A 25 -0.89 6.00 -3.19
CA VAL A 25 -1.80 5.08 -2.50
C VAL A 25 -2.80 5.83 -1.63
N SER A 26 -2.40 6.94 -0.99
CA SER A 26 -3.34 7.76 -0.21
C SER A 26 -4.44 8.39 -1.06
N ARG A 27 -4.10 8.86 -2.26
CA ARG A 27 -5.09 9.37 -3.22
C ARG A 27 -6.00 8.27 -3.75
N TRP A 28 -5.45 7.09 -4.04
CA TRP A 28 -6.23 5.93 -4.45
C TRP A 28 -7.18 5.45 -3.36
N HIS A 29 -6.70 5.31 -2.12
CA HIS A 29 -7.49 4.88 -0.97
C HIS A 29 -8.61 5.89 -0.65
N ARG A 30 -8.34 7.20 -0.70
CA ARG A 30 -9.36 8.24 -0.48
C ARG A 30 -10.49 8.18 -1.52
N LYS A 31 -10.18 7.82 -2.77
CA LYS A 31 -11.21 7.61 -3.81
C LYS A 31 -12.09 6.40 -3.51
N LEU A 32 -11.54 5.36 -2.88
CA LEU A 32 -12.25 4.17 -2.42
C LEU A 32 -13.15 4.43 -1.20
N SER A 33 -12.64 5.12 -0.17
CA SER A 33 -13.33 5.26 1.13
C SER A 33 -14.43 6.32 1.18
N ALA A 34 -14.50 7.25 0.22
CA ALA A 34 -15.51 8.32 0.19
C ALA A 34 -16.83 7.92 -0.53
N ASN A 35 -17.91 7.65 0.24
CA ASN A 35 -19.29 7.32 -0.21
C ASN A 35 -20.08 8.53 -0.81
N PRO A 36 -21.30 8.41 -1.41
CA PRO A 36 -21.93 7.34 -2.19
C PRO A 36 -22.53 7.94 -3.50
N THR A 37 -21.88 7.79 -4.66
CA THR A 37 -22.53 8.12 -5.95
C THR A 37 -22.50 6.90 -6.85
N ALA A 38 -23.42 6.79 -7.81
CA ALA A 38 -23.53 5.61 -8.69
C ALA A 38 -22.21 5.23 -9.39
N LYS A 39 -21.36 6.23 -9.72
CA LYS A 39 -19.99 6.00 -10.27
C LYS A 39 -19.03 5.31 -9.28
N ARG A 40 -19.31 5.34 -7.97
CA ARG A 40 -18.52 4.73 -6.90
C ARG A 40 -19.05 3.37 -6.43
N SER A 41 -20.06 2.81 -7.12
CA SER A 41 -20.50 1.40 -6.94
C SER A 41 -19.30 0.45 -7.07
N HIS A 42 -18.42 0.69 -8.05
CA HIS A 42 -17.22 -0.12 -8.28
C HIS A 42 -16.25 -0.14 -7.10
N TRP A 43 -16.15 0.94 -6.34
CA TRP A 43 -15.27 1.00 -5.17
C TRP A 43 -15.81 0.17 -4.01
N ARG A 44 -17.12 0.22 -3.79
CA ARG A 44 -17.79 -0.69 -2.85
C ARG A 44 -17.66 -2.14 -3.30
N THR A 45 -17.74 -2.41 -4.59
CA THR A 45 -17.48 -3.75 -5.14
C THR A 45 -16.05 -4.19 -4.82
N LYS A 46 -15.03 -3.35 -5.06
CA LYS A 46 -13.64 -3.70 -4.73
C LYS A 46 -13.47 -4.10 -3.26
N THR A 47 -14.05 -3.34 -2.31
CA THR A 47 -13.92 -3.66 -0.88
C THR A 47 -14.57 -5.00 -0.53
N VAL A 48 -15.72 -5.34 -1.13
CA VAL A 48 -16.33 -6.67 -0.95
C VAL A 48 -15.38 -7.80 -1.38
N TYR A 49 -14.64 -7.61 -2.47
CA TYR A 49 -13.66 -8.60 -2.93
C TYR A 49 -12.39 -8.62 -2.07
N PHE A 50 -11.96 -7.48 -1.54
CA PHE A 50 -10.85 -7.44 -0.56
C PHE A 50 -11.23 -8.19 0.73
N ASP A 51 -12.44 -7.98 1.24
CA ASP A 51 -12.94 -8.66 2.43
C ASP A 51 -13.09 -10.17 2.20
N ALA A 52 -13.56 -10.57 1.01
CA ALA A 52 -13.63 -11.97 0.61
C ALA A 52 -12.23 -12.62 0.56
N VAL A 53 -11.24 -11.95 -0.03
CA VAL A 53 -9.84 -12.42 -0.06
C VAL A 53 -9.29 -12.52 1.36
N ALA A 54 -9.43 -11.49 2.19
CA ALA A 54 -8.94 -11.51 3.56
C ALA A 54 -9.54 -12.67 4.37
N SER A 55 -10.84 -12.94 4.20
CA SER A 55 -11.55 -14.03 4.87
C SER A 55 -11.09 -15.41 4.41
N LEU A 56 -10.92 -15.61 3.10
CA LEU A 56 -10.45 -16.88 2.53
C LEU A 56 -8.99 -17.16 2.94
N VAL A 57 -8.15 -16.13 2.98
CA VAL A 57 -6.76 -16.24 3.39
C VAL A 57 -6.65 -16.49 4.90
N ALA A 58 -7.57 -15.98 5.71
CA ALA A 58 -7.58 -16.27 7.14
C ALA A 58 -7.98 -17.72 7.46
N THR A 59 -8.79 -18.36 6.61
CA THR A 59 -9.32 -19.72 6.80
C THR A 59 -8.56 -20.80 6.03
N GLY A 60 -7.64 -20.43 5.13
CA GLY A 60 -6.88 -21.34 4.30
C GLY A 60 -5.52 -20.77 3.86
N SER A 61 -4.85 -21.43 2.91
CA SER A 61 -3.59 -20.91 2.37
C SER A 61 -3.83 -19.89 1.24
N ALA A 62 -3.21 -18.73 1.33
CA ALA A 62 -3.23 -17.73 0.25
C ALA A 62 -2.76 -18.26 -1.11
N ASN A 63 -1.93 -19.31 -1.12
CA ASN A 63 -1.40 -19.93 -2.33
C ASN A 63 -2.43 -20.83 -3.06
N GLN A 64 -3.59 -21.07 -2.47
CA GLN A 64 -4.66 -21.88 -3.05
C GLN A 64 -5.86 -21.05 -3.52
N LEU A 65 -5.78 -19.72 -3.39
CA LEU A 65 -6.83 -18.83 -3.86
C LEU A 65 -7.04 -18.96 -5.37
N THR A 66 -8.30 -19.11 -5.76
CA THR A 66 -8.71 -19.05 -7.16
C THR A 66 -9.73 -17.93 -7.34
N TRP A 67 -9.87 -17.42 -8.56
CA TRP A 67 -10.93 -16.47 -8.86
C TRP A 67 -12.33 -17.02 -8.52
N LYS A 68 -12.53 -18.36 -8.65
CA LYS A 68 -13.81 -19.03 -8.33
C LYS A 68 -14.11 -18.93 -6.85
N SER A 69 -13.18 -19.37 -6.00
CA SER A 69 -13.36 -19.32 -4.54
C SER A 69 -13.60 -17.90 -4.05
N ILE A 70 -12.95 -16.89 -4.65
CA ILE A 70 -13.14 -15.48 -4.32
C ILE A 70 -14.54 -15.00 -4.71
N VAL A 71 -15.00 -15.34 -5.93
CA VAL A 71 -16.36 -15.04 -6.38
C VAL A 71 -17.40 -15.67 -5.47
N ASP A 72 -17.21 -16.93 -5.08
CA ASP A 72 -18.14 -17.66 -4.20
C ASP A 72 -18.20 -17.02 -2.80
N ALA A 73 -17.09 -16.46 -2.31
CA ALA A 73 -17.02 -15.77 -1.02
C ALA A 73 -17.52 -14.30 -1.07
N ALA A 74 -17.59 -13.69 -2.26
CA ALA A 74 -18.00 -12.29 -2.42
C ALA A 74 -19.52 -12.14 -2.32
N ALA A 75 -20.04 -11.84 -1.13
CA ALA A 75 -21.48 -11.64 -0.89
C ALA A 75 -21.91 -10.15 -1.00
N PRO A 76 -23.15 -9.84 -1.45
CA PRO A 76 -24.21 -10.77 -1.87
C PRO A 76 -24.16 -11.17 -3.36
N HIS A 77 -23.30 -10.54 -4.19
CA HIS A 77 -23.34 -10.66 -5.65
C HIS A 77 -21.96 -10.84 -6.29
N GLY A 78 -21.28 -11.93 -5.93
CA GLY A 78 -20.10 -12.39 -6.66
C GLY A 78 -20.46 -12.82 -8.08
N SER A 79 -19.67 -12.42 -9.07
CA SER A 79 -19.78 -12.97 -10.42
C SER A 79 -18.42 -12.93 -11.11
N ARG A 80 -18.22 -13.82 -12.09
CA ARG A 80 -16.99 -13.83 -12.89
C ARG A 80 -16.73 -12.49 -13.57
N SER A 81 -17.76 -11.88 -14.17
CA SER A 81 -17.60 -10.59 -14.87
C SER A 81 -17.21 -9.50 -13.88
N THR A 82 -17.86 -9.44 -12.72
CA THR A 82 -17.54 -8.48 -11.67
C THR A 82 -16.11 -8.68 -11.13
N PHE A 83 -15.66 -9.92 -10.95
CA PHE A 83 -14.28 -10.20 -10.57
C PHE A 83 -13.28 -9.57 -11.54
N TYR A 84 -13.48 -9.75 -12.86
CA TYR A 84 -12.57 -9.18 -13.87
C TYR A 84 -12.73 -7.66 -14.08
N GLU A 85 -13.82 -7.04 -13.59
CA GLU A 85 -13.92 -5.59 -13.44
C GLU A 85 -13.18 -5.06 -12.21
N VAL A 86 -12.94 -5.91 -11.20
CA VAL A 86 -12.23 -5.56 -9.97
C VAL A 86 -10.73 -5.80 -10.09
N ALA A 87 -10.31 -6.90 -10.72
CA ALA A 87 -8.93 -7.34 -10.85
C ALA A 87 -8.64 -7.94 -12.25
N GLY A 88 -7.37 -7.91 -12.67
CA GLY A 88 -6.94 -8.34 -14.00
C GLY A 88 -6.85 -7.20 -15.02
N ALA A 89 -6.64 -7.57 -16.29
CA ALA A 89 -6.30 -6.63 -17.37
C ALA A 89 -7.37 -5.54 -17.65
N HIS A 90 -8.62 -5.78 -17.27
CA HIS A 90 -9.74 -4.85 -17.47
C HIS A 90 -10.26 -4.27 -16.15
N ALA A 91 -9.50 -4.41 -15.07
CA ALA A 91 -9.85 -3.86 -13.77
C ALA A 91 -10.12 -2.36 -13.88
N ARG A 92 -11.18 -1.88 -13.22
CA ARG A 92 -11.45 -0.45 -13.09
C ARG A 92 -10.61 0.11 -11.96
N HIS A 93 -9.84 1.15 -12.27
CA HIS A 93 -8.99 1.86 -11.31
C HIS A 93 -8.05 0.93 -10.49
N PRO A 94 -7.25 0.08 -11.15
CA PRO A 94 -6.27 -0.75 -10.46
C PRO A 94 -5.19 0.15 -9.86
N LEU A 95 -4.63 -0.26 -8.72
CA LEU A 95 -3.66 0.57 -8.00
C LEU A 95 -2.39 0.82 -8.83
N VAL A 96 -1.92 -0.18 -9.57
CA VAL A 96 -0.74 -0.05 -10.45
C VAL A 96 -0.93 1.03 -11.51
N GLU A 97 -2.13 1.18 -12.09
CA GLU A 97 -2.40 2.25 -13.05
C GLU A 97 -2.46 3.64 -12.39
N ALA A 98 -2.75 3.73 -11.08
CA ALA A 98 -2.61 4.98 -10.36
C ALA A 98 -1.15 5.41 -10.24
N PHE A 99 -0.21 4.47 -10.09
CA PHE A 99 1.22 4.74 -10.12
C PHE A 99 1.71 5.08 -11.53
N ILE A 100 1.23 4.37 -12.56
CA ILE A 100 1.58 4.68 -13.97
C ILE A 100 1.08 6.08 -14.35
N GLY A 101 -0.16 6.41 -14.01
CA GLY A 101 -0.78 7.70 -14.31
C GLY A 101 -0.14 8.88 -13.58
N GLU A 102 0.59 8.64 -12.48
CA GLU A 102 1.39 9.68 -11.81
C GLU A 102 2.61 10.10 -12.64
N GLY A 103 3.20 9.17 -13.40
CA GLY A 103 4.26 9.46 -14.37
C GLY A 103 5.64 9.80 -13.80
N HIS A 104 5.79 9.94 -12.47
CA HIS A 104 7.09 10.15 -11.84
C HIS A 104 7.94 8.87 -11.84
N THR A 105 9.27 9.00 -11.97
CA THR A 105 10.20 7.86 -12.06
C THR A 105 10.07 6.88 -10.90
N ASP A 106 9.91 7.38 -9.67
CA ASP A 106 9.71 6.52 -8.49
C ASP A 106 8.38 5.76 -8.55
N SER A 107 7.32 6.41 -9.02
CA SER A 107 6.01 5.78 -9.22
C SER A 107 6.06 4.70 -10.29
N ILE A 108 6.77 4.92 -11.39
CA ILE A 108 6.96 3.91 -12.44
C ILE A 108 7.76 2.72 -11.94
N GLN A 109 8.82 2.93 -11.16
CA GLN A 109 9.58 1.83 -10.55
C GLN A 109 8.66 0.96 -9.68
N VAL A 110 7.85 1.58 -8.82
CA VAL A 110 6.88 0.87 -7.99
C VAL A 110 5.85 0.13 -8.83
N ALA A 111 5.33 0.74 -9.90
CA ALA A 111 4.39 0.09 -10.81
C ALA A 111 4.98 -1.15 -11.47
N LEU A 112 6.25 -1.11 -11.86
CA LEU A 112 6.94 -2.26 -12.48
C LEU A 112 7.10 -3.43 -11.50
N GLU A 113 7.48 -3.16 -10.25
CA GLU A 113 7.63 -4.19 -9.22
C GLU A 113 6.31 -4.89 -8.86
N TYR A 114 5.20 -4.16 -8.92
CA TYR A 114 3.87 -4.67 -8.56
C TYR A 114 3.01 -5.06 -9.77
N ARG A 115 3.57 -5.03 -10.98
CA ARG A 115 2.81 -5.41 -12.18
C ARG A 115 2.60 -6.92 -12.18
N ARG A 116 1.34 -7.35 -12.02
CA ARG A 116 0.94 -8.76 -12.07
C ARG A 116 0.30 -9.11 -13.40
N SER A 117 0.62 -10.29 -13.93
CA SER A 117 -0.10 -10.90 -15.04
C SER A 117 -1.35 -11.66 -14.59
N ASP A 118 -1.39 -12.05 -13.31
CA ASP A 118 -2.48 -12.81 -12.70
C ASP A 118 -3.42 -11.90 -11.90
N ALA A 119 -4.73 -12.08 -12.09
CA ALA A 119 -5.76 -11.26 -11.47
C ALA A 119 -5.89 -11.52 -9.95
N VAL A 120 -5.66 -12.75 -9.48
CA VAL A 120 -5.72 -13.06 -8.05
C VAL A 120 -4.54 -12.41 -7.33
N ALA A 121 -3.33 -12.48 -7.91
CA ALA A 121 -2.15 -11.81 -7.38
C ALA A 121 -2.32 -10.28 -7.31
N GLN A 122 -2.88 -9.67 -8.36
CA GLN A 122 -3.21 -8.24 -8.32
C GLN A 122 -4.18 -7.91 -7.17
N LEU A 123 -5.24 -8.72 -7.01
CA LEU A 123 -6.23 -8.51 -5.97
C LEU A 123 -5.64 -8.67 -4.57
N LEU A 124 -4.72 -9.62 -4.39
CA LEU A 124 -3.97 -9.82 -3.14
C LEU A 124 -3.11 -8.60 -2.79
N ASP A 125 -2.39 -8.02 -3.75
CA ASP A 125 -1.59 -6.81 -3.52
C ASP A 125 -2.48 -5.62 -3.11
N GLU A 126 -3.62 -5.41 -3.77
CA GLU A 126 -4.60 -4.37 -3.37
C GLU A 126 -5.24 -4.65 -2.00
N THR A 127 -5.51 -5.93 -1.67
CA THR A 127 -6.06 -6.35 -0.37
C THR A 127 -5.04 -6.13 0.77
N LYS A 128 -3.75 -6.33 0.51
CA LYS A 128 -2.69 -6.00 1.47
C LYS A 128 -2.68 -4.51 1.81
N VAL A 129 -2.86 -3.63 0.82
CA VAL A 129 -2.99 -2.18 1.06
C VAL A 129 -4.20 -1.89 1.92
N TRP A 130 -5.36 -2.46 1.56
CA TRP A 130 -6.61 -2.26 2.28
C TRP A 130 -6.50 -2.66 3.76
N SER A 131 -6.02 -3.88 4.04
CA SER A 131 -5.84 -4.37 5.41
C SER A 131 -4.75 -3.64 6.20
N TYR A 132 -3.68 -3.17 5.54
CA TYR A 132 -2.61 -2.41 6.17
C TYR A 132 -3.00 -0.97 6.50
N TRP A 133 -4.03 -0.41 5.87
CA TRP A 133 -4.36 1.00 5.94
C TRP A 133 -4.50 1.54 7.37
N SER A 134 -5.22 0.83 8.25
CA SER A 134 -5.41 1.27 9.64
C SER A 134 -4.10 1.29 10.46
N PHE A 135 -3.13 0.44 10.11
CA PHE A 135 -1.80 0.42 10.75
C PHE A 135 -0.98 1.61 10.28
N ARG A 136 -1.02 1.89 8.97
CA ARG A 136 -0.41 3.08 8.37
C ARG A 136 -0.97 4.38 8.97
N GLU A 137 -2.28 4.50 9.15
CA GLU A 137 -2.89 5.69 9.74
C GLU A 137 -2.42 5.93 11.18
N ARG A 138 -2.33 4.86 11.99
CA ARG A 138 -1.76 4.95 13.34
C ARG A 138 -0.30 5.38 13.31
N MET A 139 0.50 4.76 12.45
CA MET A 139 1.92 5.10 12.26
C MET A 139 2.10 6.59 11.88
N VAL A 140 1.32 7.10 10.93
CA VAL A 140 1.36 8.52 10.50
C VAL A 140 0.97 9.45 11.65
N LYS A 141 -0.03 9.07 12.47
CA LYS A 141 -0.43 9.82 13.65
C LYS A 141 0.70 9.87 14.69
N ASP A 142 1.37 8.74 14.92
CA ASP A 142 2.47 8.62 15.87
C ASP A 142 3.68 9.46 15.44
N ILE A 143 4.05 9.41 14.15
CA ILE A 143 5.11 10.25 13.56
C ILE A 143 4.77 11.74 13.71
N SER A 144 3.54 12.12 13.38
CA SER A 144 3.07 13.51 13.51
C SER A 144 3.14 14.02 14.96
N ALA A 145 2.87 13.14 15.93
CA ALA A 145 2.92 13.48 17.36
C ALA A 145 4.36 13.56 17.92
N ALA A 146 5.29 12.77 17.37
CA ALA A 146 6.68 12.74 17.81
C ALA A 146 7.50 13.97 17.36
N GLY A 147 7.02 14.72 16.36
CA GLY A 147 7.73 15.86 15.79
C GLY A 147 8.83 15.45 14.80
N PRO A 148 9.87 16.28 14.58
CA PRO A 148 10.94 15.97 13.65
C PRO A 148 11.72 14.70 14.02
N LEU A 149 11.72 13.72 13.11
CA LEU A 149 12.44 12.46 13.26
C LEU A 149 13.55 12.31 12.21
N SER A 150 14.59 11.54 12.54
CA SER A 150 15.59 11.14 11.55
C SER A 150 15.00 10.15 10.55
N PRO A 151 15.56 10.04 9.33
CA PRO A 151 15.15 9.01 8.37
C PRO A 151 15.19 7.58 8.93
N GLU A 152 16.16 7.27 9.79
CA GLU A 152 16.30 5.97 10.45
C GLU A 152 15.15 5.71 11.44
N ALA A 153 14.74 6.73 12.19
CA ALA A 153 13.60 6.64 13.10
C ALA A 153 12.29 6.48 12.33
N LEU A 154 12.11 7.23 11.22
CA LEU A 154 10.93 7.10 10.35
C LEU A 154 10.85 5.70 9.72
N GLU A 155 11.96 5.14 9.25
CA GLU A 155 12.02 3.78 8.74
C GLU A 155 11.66 2.75 9.83
N ALA A 156 12.13 2.94 11.07
CA ALA A 156 11.76 2.09 12.19
C ALA A 156 10.24 2.09 12.45
N HIS A 157 9.56 3.23 12.29
CA HIS A 157 8.10 3.29 12.36
C HIS A 157 7.41 2.49 11.26
N VAL A 158 7.91 2.52 10.01
CA VAL A 158 7.40 1.69 8.90
C VAL A 158 7.56 0.20 9.22
N CYS A 159 8.74 -0.20 9.67
CA CYS A 159 9.03 -1.59 10.04
C CYS A 159 8.18 -2.08 11.23
N ASP A 160 7.99 -1.27 12.28
CA ASP A 160 7.14 -1.63 13.41
C ASP A 160 5.66 -1.75 12.99
N SER A 161 5.16 -0.80 12.19
CA SER A 161 3.80 -0.84 11.64
C SER A 161 3.56 -2.12 10.82
N LEU A 162 4.50 -2.48 9.93
CA LEU A 162 4.44 -3.74 9.17
C LEU A 162 4.49 -4.97 10.06
N THR A 163 5.28 -4.94 11.13
CA THR A 163 5.37 -6.04 12.11
C THR A 163 4.03 -6.25 12.81
N ARG A 164 3.39 -5.16 13.25
CA ARG A 164 2.06 -5.22 13.89
C ARG A 164 0.99 -5.71 12.91
N TRP A 165 0.99 -5.21 11.67
CA TRP A 165 0.05 -5.66 10.65
C TRP A 165 0.22 -7.13 10.29
N SER A 166 1.46 -7.57 10.07
CA SER A 166 1.74 -8.95 9.66
C SER A 166 1.38 -9.95 10.75
N ARG A 167 1.61 -9.63 12.02
CA ARG A 167 1.13 -10.46 13.14
C ARG A 167 -0.39 -10.58 13.19
N ALA A 168 -1.10 -9.50 12.89
CA ALA A 168 -2.57 -9.51 12.84
C ALA A 168 -3.14 -10.16 11.58
N ASN A 169 -2.35 -10.27 10.50
CA ASN A 169 -2.80 -10.72 9.18
C ASN A 169 -1.82 -11.75 8.58
N GLN A 170 -1.33 -12.71 9.38
CA GLN A 170 -0.19 -13.56 9.01
C GLN A 170 -0.35 -14.24 7.63
N PRO A 171 -1.47 -14.91 7.31
CA PRO A 171 -1.56 -15.59 6.02
C PRO A 171 -1.58 -14.61 4.83
N LEU A 172 -2.16 -13.41 5.03
CA LEU A 172 -2.18 -12.36 4.01
C LEU A 172 -0.80 -11.73 3.85
N ALA A 173 -0.06 -11.53 4.94
CA ALA A 173 1.31 -11.06 4.89
C ALA A 173 2.25 -12.06 4.19
N ALA A 174 2.07 -13.36 4.40
CA ALA A 174 2.84 -14.41 3.75
C ALA A 174 2.55 -14.58 2.24
N ALA A 175 1.35 -14.20 1.80
CA ALA A 175 0.93 -14.29 0.40
C ALA A 175 1.94 -13.65 -0.55
N LEU A 176 2.07 -14.16 -1.77
CA LEU A 176 3.00 -13.64 -2.78
C LEU A 176 4.44 -13.51 -2.26
N GLY A 177 4.90 -14.52 -1.53
CA GLY A 177 6.29 -14.62 -1.07
C GLY A 177 6.72 -13.55 -0.06
N HIS A 178 5.79 -13.03 0.74
CA HIS A 178 6.00 -11.91 1.67
C HIS A 178 6.27 -10.56 0.99
N THR A 179 5.73 -10.34 -0.21
CA THR A 179 5.73 -9.00 -0.83
C THR A 179 5.00 -8.01 0.11
N PRO A 180 5.58 -6.87 0.51
CA PRO A 180 4.94 -5.91 1.41
C PRO A 180 3.74 -5.21 0.75
N PRO A 181 2.82 -4.60 1.53
CA PRO A 181 1.87 -3.63 1.00
C PRO A 181 2.59 -2.50 0.26
N ILE A 182 2.17 -2.18 -0.97
CA ILE A 182 2.84 -1.19 -1.83
C ILE A 182 2.93 0.21 -1.22
N CYS A 183 1.99 0.59 -0.34
CA CYS A 183 2.10 1.85 0.41
C CYS A 183 3.27 1.88 1.38
N ALA A 184 3.66 0.76 1.99
CA ALA A 184 4.83 0.73 2.87
C ALA A 184 6.14 0.92 2.06
N VAL A 185 6.17 0.40 0.83
CA VAL A 185 7.27 0.64 -0.12
C VAL A 185 7.34 2.11 -0.52
N GLU A 186 6.19 2.69 -0.90
CA GLU A 186 6.08 4.11 -1.24
C GLU A 186 6.52 5.01 -0.05
N ASP A 187 6.09 4.69 1.16
CA ASP A 187 6.46 5.41 2.39
C ASP A 187 7.98 5.32 2.62
N LEU A 188 8.60 4.13 2.48
CA LEU A 188 10.05 3.96 2.62
C LEU A 188 10.84 4.74 1.56
N MET A 189 10.39 4.71 0.31
CA MET A 189 11.03 5.47 -0.78
C MET A 189 10.96 6.98 -0.52
N LEU A 190 9.83 7.47 -0.03
CA LEU A 190 9.63 8.87 0.34
C LEU A 190 10.57 9.28 1.49
N ILE A 191 10.66 8.47 2.56
CA ILE A 191 11.58 8.68 3.69
C ILE A 191 13.02 8.79 3.21
N ARG A 192 13.42 7.94 2.27
CA ARG A 192 14.77 7.91 1.71
C ARG A 192 14.98 8.89 0.56
N LYS A 193 13.96 9.66 0.16
CA LYS A 193 14.03 10.75 -0.84
C LYS A 193 14.74 10.34 -2.14
N GLY A 194 14.34 9.20 -2.71
CA GLY A 194 14.91 8.69 -3.96
C GLY A 194 16.31 8.06 -3.82
N ARG A 195 16.86 7.93 -2.60
CA ARG A 195 18.14 7.22 -2.36
C ARG A 195 18.01 5.70 -2.35
N ILE A 196 16.79 5.18 -2.49
CA ILE A 196 16.49 3.76 -2.58
C ILE A 196 15.54 3.55 -3.76
N THR A 197 15.81 2.53 -4.58
CA THR A 197 14.94 2.11 -5.67
C THR A 197 13.76 1.28 -5.15
N ALA A 198 12.69 1.17 -5.94
CA ALA A 198 11.55 0.33 -5.57
C ALA A 198 11.95 -1.14 -5.33
N VAL A 199 12.78 -1.71 -6.20
CA VAL A 199 13.33 -3.08 -6.05
C VAL A 199 13.97 -3.27 -4.68
N ARG A 200 14.82 -2.33 -4.27
CA ARG A 200 15.56 -2.43 -3.00
C ARG A 200 14.65 -2.23 -1.80
N ALA A 201 13.69 -1.30 -1.89
CA ALA A 201 12.69 -1.09 -0.86
C ALA A 201 11.79 -2.32 -0.67
N VAL A 202 11.32 -2.94 -1.77
CA VAL A 202 10.56 -4.20 -1.76
C VAL A 202 11.38 -5.30 -1.10
N ALA A 203 12.61 -5.53 -1.56
CA ALA A 203 13.48 -6.58 -1.01
C ALA A 203 13.72 -6.40 0.50
N GLN A 204 14.06 -5.18 0.93
CA GLN A 204 14.30 -4.87 2.34
C GLN A 204 13.08 -5.15 3.22
N LEU A 205 11.89 -4.72 2.79
CA LEU A 205 10.65 -4.91 3.54
C LEU A 205 10.15 -6.36 3.48
N THR A 206 10.38 -7.08 2.38
CA THR A 206 10.14 -8.52 2.30
C THR A 206 11.02 -9.29 3.28
N ASP A 207 12.32 -8.99 3.34
CA ASP A 207 13.24 -9.63 4.29
C ASP A 207 12.93 -9.26 5.75
N HIS A 208 12.40 -8.05 5.98
CA HIS A 208 11.85 -7.68 7.28
C HIS A 208 10.66 -8.57 7.67
N LEU A 209 9.65 -8.67 6.80
CA LEU A 209 8.45 -9.48 7.05
C LEU A 209 8.79 -10.95 7.34
N ARG A 210 9.69 -11.55 6.55
CA ARG A 210 10.15 -12.94 6.73
C ARG A 210 10.86 -13.20 8.06
N ARG A 211 11.48 -12.19 8.66
CA ARG A 211 12.19 -12.33 9.95
C ARG A 211 11.28 -12.12 11.16
N THR A 212 10.16 -11.41 10.97
CA THR A 212 9.26 -11.03 12.06
C THR A 212 8.01 -11.89 12.19
N MET A 213 7.77 -12.76 11.21
CA MET A 213 6.68 -13.74 11.17
C MET A 213 7.23 -15.13 11.49
#